data_AF-A0A7W1XVG3-F1
#
_entry.id   AF-A0A7W1XVG3-F1
#
_cell.length_a   1.000
_cell.length_b   1.000
_cell.length_c   1.000
_cell.angle_alpha   90.00
_cell.angle_beta   90.00
_cell.angle_gamma   90.00
#
_symmetry.space_group_name_H-M   'P 1'
#
loop_
_entity.id
_entity.type
_entity.pdbx_description
1 polymer ?
#
loop_
_entity_poly.entity_id
_entity_poly.type
_entity_poly.pdbx_seq_one_letter_code
_entity_poly.pdbx_strand_id
1 'polypeptide(L)' 'MGRRKWTAKQKMEIVLAGMTPGANISAVCREYGILQPQYYKWRESFIQGGLSALSNGPSNKEGELEKELKEA' A
#
# COMPACT_ATOMS: atom_id res chain seq x y z
N MET A 1 19.44 10.21 15.86
CA MET A 1 18.82 10.47 14.54
C MET A 1 17.57 9.61 14.41
N GLY A 2 16.39 10.21 14.31
CA GLY A 2 15.13 9.46 14.22
C GLY A 2 14.99 8.75 12.87
N ARG A 3 14.41 7.55 12.86
CA ARG A 3 14.03 6.88 11.60
C ARG A 3 13.01 7.76 10.87
N ARG A 4 13.30 8.11 9.61
CA ARG A 4 12.33 8.78 8.73
C ARG A 4 11.03 7.97 8.71
N LYS A 5 9.92 8.62 9.03
CA LYS A 5 8.59 8.02 8.94
C LYS A 5 8.02 8.27 7.55
N TRP A 6 7.47 7.21 6.95
CA TRP A 6 6.82 7.27 5.64
C TRP A 6 5.30 7.18 5.82
N THR A 7 4.58 8.18 5.30
CA THR A 7 3.12 8.16 5.24
C THR A 7 2.63 7.09 4.24
N ALA A 8 1.37 6.68 4.34
CA ALA A 8 0.79 5.73 3.39
C ALA A 8 0.86 6.25 1.94
N LYS A 9 0.55 7.55 1.73
CA LYS A 9 0.63 8.21 0.42
C LYS A 9 2.05 8.15 -0.16
N GLN A 10 3.08 8.48 0.63
CA GLN A 10 4.46 8.42 0.14
C GLN A 10 4.90 7.00 -0.21
N LYS A 11 4.49 6.00 0.59
CA LYS A 11 4.77 4.60 0.25
C LYS A 11 4.15 4.21 -1.09
N MET A 12 2.91 4.64 -1.33
CA MET A 12 2.21 4.42 -2.60
C MET A 12 2.94 5.09 -3.77
N GLU A 13 3.32 6.36 -3.65
CA GLU A 13 4.06 7.09 -4.70
C GLU A 13 5.35 6.35 -5.08
N ILE A 14 6.10 5.87 -4.10
CA ILE A 14 7.34 5.11 -4.31
C ILE A 14 7.07 3.77 -5.01
N VAL A 15 6.03 3.04 -4.57
CA VAL A 15 5.64 1.76 -5.18
C VAL A 15 5.25 1.97 -6.64
N LEU A 16 4.44 2.98 -6.95
CA LEU A 16 4.01 3.28 -8.31
C LEU A 16 5.19 3.70 -9.21
N ALA A 17 6.13 4.49 -8.70
CA ALA A 17 7.34 4.84 -9.44
C ALA A 17 8.14 3.61 -9.85
N GLY A 18 8.30 2.63 -8.95
CA GLY A 18 8.98 1.37 -9.26
C GLY A 18 8.17 0.36 -10.09
N MET A 19 6.85 0.55 -10.21
CA MET A 19 5.98 -0.28 -11.07
C MET A 19 5.83 0.28 -12.50
N THR A 20 6.34 1.48 -12.75
CA THR A 20 6.32 2.08 -14.08
C THR A 20 7.14 1.22 -15.07
N PRO A 21 6.64 0.95 -16.29
CA PRO A 21 7.40 0.20 -17.28
C PRO A 21 8.78 0.79 -17.52
N GLY A 22 9.83 -0.04 -17.46
CA GLY A 22 11.22 0.41 -17.60
C GLY A 22 11.84 1.04 -16.35
N ALA A 23 11.14 1.10 -15.22
CA ALA A 23 11.71 1.63 -13.98
C ALA A 23 12.90 0.80 -13.47
N ASN A 24 13.94 1.50 -13.02
CA ASN A 24 15.07 0.89 -12.32
C ASN A 24 14.85 0.98 -10.80
N ILE A 25 14.51 -0.14 -10.16
CA ILE A 25 14.24 -0.21 -8.72
C ILE A 25 15.40 0.31 -7.88
N SER A 26 16.65 0.07 -8.30
CA SER A 26 17.82 0.57 -7.57
C SER A 26 17.93 2.09 -7.64
N ALA A 27 17.59 2.70 -8.78
CA ALA A 27 17.55 4.16 -8.91
C ALA A 27 16.43 4.77 -8.07
N VAL A 28 15.23 4.19 -8.12
CA VAL A 28 14.09 4.62 -7.29
C VAL A 28 14.44 4.51 -5.79
N CYS A 29 15.03 3.41 -5.35
CA CYS A 29 15.43 3.25 -3.95
C CYS A 29 16.46 4.30 -3.51
N ARG A 30 17.42 4.67 -4.38
CA ARG A 30 18.41 5.72 -4.10
C ARG A 30 17.76 7.10 -4.02
N GLU A 31 16.86 7.44 -4.94
CA GLU A 31 16.16 8.72 -4.98
C GLU A 31 15.35 8.98 -3.70
N TYR A 32 14.62 7.96 -3.24
CA TYR A 32 13.80 8.07 -2.03
C TYR A 32 14.56 7.72 -0.74
N GLY A 33 15.82 7.29 -0.83
CA GLY A 33 16.64 6.91 0.33
C GLY A 33 16.09 5.71 1.10
N ILE A 34 15.57 4.71 0.38
CA ILE A 34 15.06 3.45 0.95
C ILE A 34 15.90 2.26 0.51
N LEU A 35 15.79 1.15 1.24
CA LEU A 35 16.41 -0.11 0.86
C LEU A 35 15.48 -0.91 -0.06
N GLN A 36 16.03 -1.68 -1.00
CA GLN A 36 15.24 -2.52 -1.90
C GLN A 36 14.30 -3.51 -1.18
N PRO A 37 14.68 -4.18 -0.07
CA PRO A 37 13.75 -5.02 0.68
C PRO A 37 12.54 -4.24 1.24
N GLN A 38 12.73 -2.97 1.59
CA GLN A 38 11.65 -2.09 2.06
C GLN A 38 10.68 -1.75 0.93
N TYR A 39 11.19 -1.48 -0.27
CA TYR A 39 10.37 -1.30 -1.47
C TYR A 39 9.52 -2.54 -1.76
N TYR A 40 10.14 -3.73 -1.80
CA TYR A 40 9.43 -4.96 -2.15
C TYR A 40 8.34 -5.31 -1.12
N LYS A 41 8.62 -5.09 0.17
CA LYS A 41 7.61 -5.25 1.23
C LYS A 41 6.41 -4.34 0.99
N TRP A 42 6.63 -3.08 0.64
CA TRP A 42 5.53 -2.15 0.37
C TRP A 42 4.76 -2.49 -0.90
N ARG A 43 5.47 -2.91 -1.96
CA ARG A 43 4.84 -3.35 -3.22
C ARG A 43 3.92 -4.54 -2.98
N GLU A 44 4.37 -5.54 -2.22
CA GLU A 44 3.55 -6.70 -1.88
C GLU A 44 2.29 -6.29 -1.11
N SER A 45 2.44 -5.47 -0.06
CA SER A 45 1.29 -4.97 0.71
C SER A 45 0.32 -4.15 -0.15
N PHE A 46 0.83 -3.36 -1.10
CA PHE A 46 0.01 -2.58 -2.02
C PHE A 46 -0.83 -3.47 -2.96
N ILE A 47 -0.21 -4.51 -3.54
CA ILE A 47 -0.89 -5.46 -4.43
C ILE A 47 -1.94 -6.28 -3.66
N GLN A 48 -1.57 -6.83 -2.49
CA GLN A 48 -2.50 -7.60 -1.66
C GLN A 48 -3.67 -6.75 -1.16
N GLY A 49 -3.39 -5.52 -0.72
CA GLY A 49 -4.42 -4.57 -0.31
C GLY A 49 -5.37 -4.20 -1.45
N GLY A 50 -4.83 -3.93 -2.64
CA GLY A 50 -5.62 -3.67 -3.84
C GLY A 50 -6.49 -4.85 -4.24
N LEU A 51 -5.95 -6.07 -4.24
CA LEU A 51 -6.72 -7.28 -4.52
C LEU A 51 -7.83 -7.49 -3.50
N SER A 52 -7.54 -7.34 -2.21
CA SER A 52 -8.54 -7.49 -1.14
C SER A 52 -9.68 -6.48 -1.27
N ALA A 53 -9.36 -5.22 -1.58
CA ALA A 53 -10.34 -4.16 -1.77
C ALA A 53 -11.22 -4.34 -3.03
N LEU A 54 -10.73 -5.06 -4.04
CA LEU A 54 -11.50 -5.38 -5.25
C LEU A 54 -12.28 -6.70 -5.13
N SER A 55 -11.84 -7.61 -4.27
CA SER A 55 -12.44 -8.96 -4.13
C SER A 55 -13.56 -8.99 -3.11
N ASN A 56 -13.43 -8.21 -2.04
CA ASN A 56 -14.48 -8.05 -1.04
C ASN A 56 -15.23 -6.76 -1.40
N GLY A 57 -16.56 -6.80 -1.41
CA GLY A 57 -17.38 -5.59 -1.49
C GLY A 57 -17.16 -4.68 -0.27
N PRO A 58 -18.13 -3.84 0.16
CA PRO A 58 -17.96 -3.02 1.38
C PRO A 58 -17.35 -3.89 2.51
N SER A 59 -16.37 -3.33 3.22
CA SER A 59 -15.53 -4.10 4.16
C SER A 59 -16.42 -4.98 5.04
N ASN A 60 -15.96 -6.18 5.43
CA ASN A 60 -16.73 -7.02 6.36
C ASN A 60 -17.24 -6.23 7.57
N LYS A 61 -16.45 -5.25 8.05
CA LYS A 61 -16.84 -4.32 9.11
C LYS A 61 -18.00 -3.39 8.75
N GLU A 62 -18.02 -2.87 7.53
CA GLU A 62 -19.13 -2.05 7.01
C GLU A 62 -20.40 -2.91 6.88
N GLY A 63 -20.29 -4.14 6.37
CA GLY A 63 -21.42 -5.07 6.34
C GLY A 63 -21.91 -5.51 7.73
N GLU A 64 -21.02 -5.60 8.71
CA GLU A 64 -21.35 -5.86 10.13
C GLU A 64 -22.10 -4.69 10.75
N LEU A 65 -21.59 -3.47 10.55
CA LEU A 65 -22.22 -2.23 11.02
C LEU A 65 -23.57 -1.96 10.35
N GLU A 66 -23.70 -2.24 9.05
CA GLU A 66 -24.98 -2.15 8.34
C GLU A 66 -26.01 -3.17 8.87
N LYS A 67 -25.58 -4.36 9.30
CA LYS A 67 -26.47 -5.32 9.97
C LYS A 67 -26.90 -4.83 11.34
N GLU A 68 -25.96 -4.39 12.18
CA GLU A 68 -26.26 -3.84 13.51
C GLU A 68 -27.22 -2.63 13.43
N LEU A 69 -27.05 -1.73 12.44
CA LEU A 69 -27.96 -0.60 12.21
C LEU A 69 -29.36 -1.01 11.74
N LYS A 70 -29.50 -2.18 11.10
CA LYS A 70 -30.77 -2.66 10.55
C LYS A 70 -31.55 -3.53 11.55
N GLU A 71 -30.86 -4.07 12.54
CA GLU A 71 -31.42 -4.86 13.64
C GLU A 71 -31.80 -4.02 14.87
N ALA A 72 -31.42 -2.73 14.90
CA ALA A 72 -31.78 -1.74 15.91
C ALA A 72 -33.02 -0.91 15.51
#